data_AF-A0A524MRW8-F1
#
_entry.id   AF-A0A524MRW8-F1
#
_cell.length_a   1.000
_cell.length_b   1.000
_cell.length_c   1.000
_cell.angle_alpha   90.00
_cell.angle_beta   90.00
_cell.angle_gamma   90.00
#
_symmetry.space_group_name_H-M   'P 1'
#
loop_
_entity.id
_entity.type
_entity.pdbx_description
1 polymer ?
#
loop_
_entity_poly.entity_id
_entity_poly.type
_entity_poly.pdbx_seq_one_letter_code
_entity_poly.pdbx_strand_id
1 'polypeptide(L)' 'MTKKLQVYKCMVCGNMVEMIHEGAGQLVCCDQPMALMTENTTDAA' A
#
# COMPACT_ATOMS: atom_id res chain seq x y z
N MET A 1 -3.86 8.33 7.12
CA MET A 1 -5.13 8.35 6.35
C MET A 1 -4.86 7.77 4.98
N THR A 2 -5.55 6.69 4.65
CA THR A 2 -5.54 6.12 3.30
C THR A 2 -6.44 6.96 2.38
N LYS A 3 -6.14 6.97 1.09
CA LYS A 3 -6.97 7.62 0.06
C LYS A 3 -7.44 6.59 -0.93
N LYS A 4 -8.59 6.83 -1.54
CA LYS A 4 -9.13 5.98 -2.61
C LYS A 4 -8.11 5.86 -3.76
N LEU A 5 -8.07 4.68 -4.40
CA LEU A 5 -7.17 4.31 -5.50
C LEU A 5 -5.69 4.14 -5.13
N GLN A 6 -5.30 4.36 -3.87
CA GLN A 6 -3.94 4.04 -3.45
C GLN A 6 -3.70 2.52 -3.49
N VAL A 7 -2.53 2.13 -4.01
CA VAL A 7 -2.08 0.74 -4.04
C VAL A 7 -1.07 0.49 -2.92
N TYR A 8 -1.25 -0.59 -2.18
CA TYR A 8 -0.36 -1.00 -1.10
C TYR A 8 0.18 -2.40 -1.31
N LYS A 9 1.45 -2.63 -0.94
CA LYS A 9 2.11 -3.94 -1.01
C LYS A 9 2.70 -4.34 0.34
N CYS A 10 2.49 -5.60 0.74
CA CYS A 10 3.19 -6.21 1.86
C CYS A 10 4.56 -6.70 1.37
N MET A 11 5.63 -6.23 2.00
CA MET A 11 7.00 -6.58 1.61
C MET A 11 7.47 -7.95 2.13
N VAL A 12 6.68 -8.61 3.00
CA VAL A 12 6.98 -9.96 3.51
C VAL A 12 6.28 -11.05 2.70
N CYS A 13 4.95 -10.99 2.56
CA CYS A 13 4.20 -12.05 1.86
C CYS A 13 3.85 -11.71 0.40
N GLY A 14 4.05 -10.47 -0.03
CA GLY A 14 3.77 -10.04 -1.40
C GLY A 14 2.32 -9.61 -1.69
N ASN A 15 1.40 -9.72 -0.71
CA ASN A 15 0.00 -9.29 -0.88
C ASN A 15 -0.09 -7.83 -1.36
N MET A 16 -0.93 -7.60 -2.36
CA MET A 16 -1.18 -6.28 -2.95
C MET A 16 -2.68 -5.98 -2.98
N VAL A 17 -3.06 -4.78 -2.56
CA VAL A 17 -4.46 -4.34 -2.48
C VAL A 17 -4.60 -2.89 -2.91
N GLU A 18 -5.77 -2.55 -3.47
CA GLU A 18 -6.18 -1.19 -3.79
C GLU A 18 -7.20 -0.68 -2.76
N MET A 19 -7.12 0.60 -2.39
CA MET A 19 -8.03 1.22 -1.45
C MET A 19 -9.34 1.64 -2.14
N ILE A 20 -10.45 0.96 -1.81
CA ILE A 20 -11.79 1.27 -2.33
C ILE A 20 -12.52 2.32 -1.48
N HIS A 21 -12.26 2.35 -0.17
CA HIS A 21 -12.84 3.31 0.78
C HIS A 21 -11.76 3.82 1.73
N GLU A 22 -11.74 5.14 1.96
CA GLU A 22 -10.72 5.78 2.79
C GLU A 22 -10.92 5.54 4.28
N GLY A 23 -9.83 5.66 5.05
CA GLY A 23 -9.85 5.49 6.49
C GLY A 23 -8.68 6.17 7.18
N ALA A 24 -8.84 6.47 8.46
CA ALA A 24 -7.79 7.12 9.26
C ALA A 24 -6.65 6.14 9.65
N GLY A 25 -6.95 4.83 9.72
CA GLY A 25 -6.03 3.79 10.16
C GLY A 25 -4.87 3.52 9.19
N GLN A 26 -3.87 2.81 9.70
CA GLN A 26 -2.74 2.30 8.92
C GLN A 26 -3.02 0.86 8.47
N LEU A 27 -2.72 0.54 7.22
CA LEU A 27 -2.89 -0.81 6.68
C LEU A 27 -1.71 -1.69 7.14
N VAL A 28 -2.01 -2.79 7.83
CA VAL A 28 -1.02 -3.72 8.40
C VAL A 28 -1.22 -5.12 7.81
N CYS A 29 -0.12 -5.78 7.45
CA CYS A 29 -0.09 -7.17 6.99
C CYS A 29 1.21 -7.81 7.46
N CYS A 30 1.16 -9.04 7.97
CA CYS A 30 2.33 -9.72 8.56
C CYS A 30 3.02 -8.89 9.66
N ASP A 31 2.21 -8.36 10.59
CA ASP A 31 2.64 -7.60 11.77
C ASP A 31 3.45 -6.32 11.50
N GLN A 32 3.39 -5.81 10.26
CA GLN A 32 4.04 -4.54 9.88
C GLN A 32 3.14 -3.68 8.98
N PRO A 33 3.38 -2.36 8.94
CA PRO A 33 2.74 -1.50 7.96
C PRO A 33 3.03 -1.93 6.51
N MET A 34 2.00 -1.93 5.67
CA MET A 34 2.18 -2.13 4.23
C MET A 34 2.79 -0.89 3.58
N ALA A 35 3.59 -1.09 2.52
CA ALA A 35 4.21 0.00 1.76
C ALA A 35 3.19 0.61 0.78
N LEU A 36 3.07 1.94 0.77
CA LEU A 36 2.34 2.67 -0.27
C LEU A 36 3.16 2.67 -1.55
N MET A 37 2.57 2.19 -2.64
CA MET A 37 3.19 2.16 -3.96
C MET A 37 2.88 3.48 -4.67
N THR A 38 3.75 4.47 -4.53
CA THR A 38 3.62 5.75 -5.25
C THR A 38 4.10 5.61 -6.68
N GLU A 39 3.28 6.04 -7.62
CA GLU A 39 3.51 5.92 -9.05
C GLU A 39 4.76 6.69 -9.49
N ASN A 40 5.49 6.16 -10.47
CA ASN A 40 6.68 6.78 -11.09
C ASN A 40 7.79 7.19 -10.10
N THR A 41 7.94 6.47 -8.99
CA THR A 41 8.99 6.72 -8.00
C THR A 41 10.18 5.78 -8.09
N THR A 42 10.05 4.71 -8.87
CA THR A 42 11.14 3.74 -9.09
C THR A 42 11.83 4.08 -10.39
N ASP A 43 13.15 4.21 -10.35
CA ASP A 43 13.99 4.28 -11.54
C ASP A 43 14.00 2.89 -12.21
N ALA A 44 13.30 2.80 -13.33
CA ALA A 44 13.09 1.59 -14.11
C ALA A 44 13.25 1.91 -15.60
N ALA A 45 13.62 0.90 -16.39
CA ALA A 45 13.97 1.02 -17.81
C ALA A 45 12.77 1.36 -18.72
#